data_AF-A0A2G9LS19-F1
#
_entry.id   AF-A0A2G9LS19-F1
#
_cell.length_a   1.000
_cell.length_b   1.000
_cell.length_c   1.000
_cell.angle_alpha   90.00
_cell.angle_beta   90.00
_cell.angle_gamma   90.00
#
_symmetry.space_group_name_H-M   'P 1'
#
loop_
_entity.id
_entity.type
_entity.pdbx_description
1 polymer ?
#
loop_
_entity_poly.entity_id
_entity_poly.type
_entity_poly.pdbx_seq_one_letter_code
_entity_poly.pdbx_strand_id
1 'polypeptide(L)' 'MKRGDIWIIEFPKTKGREQCGKRPAIVLADSNPKIAVSLPLTSKTFALRITNSQ' A
#
# COMPACT_ATOMS: atom_id res chain seq x y z
N MET A 1 -6.06 0.98 14.94
CA MET A 1 -4.85 1.22 14.13
C MET A 1 -4.25 2.52 14.63
N LYS A 2 -2.93 2.60 14.78
CA LYS A 2 -2.22 3.85 15.09
C LYS A 2 -1.27 4.18 13.95
N ARG A 3 -0.99 5.47 13.76
CA ARG A 3 0.07 5.91 12.84
C ARG A 3 1.39 5.19 13.16
N GLY A 4 2.01 4.62 12.13
CA GLY A 4 3.26 3.86 12.22
C GLY A 4 3.07 2.35 12.39
N ASP A 5 1.87 1.87 12.77
CA ASP A 5 1.62 0.43 12.82
C ASP A 5 1.75 -0.20 11.43
N ILE A 6 2.22 -1.45 11.39
CA ILE A 6 2.18 -2.30 10.19
C ILE A 6 1.03 -3.30 10.33
N TRP A 7 0.14 -3.30 9.37
CA TRP A 7 -1.01 -4.20 9.32
C TRP A 7 -1.02 -5.01 8.02
N ILE A 8 -1.53 -6.24 8.07
CA ILE A 8 -1.87 -7.00 6.87
C ILE A 8 -3.24 -6.54 6.39
N ILE A 9 -3.28 -5.94 5.21
CA ILE A 9 -4.49 -5.37 4.61
C ILE A 9 -4.76 -6.06 3.28
N GLU A 10 -6.04 -6.29 2.97
CA GLU A 10 -6.48 -6.75 1.67
C GLU A 10 -6.76 -5.56 0.75
N PHE A 11 -5.96 -5.44 -0.32
CA PHE A 11 -6.19 -4.46 -1.38
C PHE A 11 -6.89 -5.16 -2.55
N PRO A 12 -8.13 -4.79 -2.90
CA PRO A 12 -8.85 -5.45 -3.98
C PRO A 12 -8.12 -5.25 -5.32
N LYS A 13 -8.27 -6.23 -6.22
CA LYS A 13 -7.68 -6.13 -7.56
C LYS A 13 -8.46 -5.10 -8.38
N THR A 14 -7.77 -4.10 -8.92
CA THR A 14 -8.33 -3.13 -9.85
C THR A 14 -7.81 -3.36 -11.26
N LYS A 15 -8.37 -2.65 -12.26
CA LYS A 15 -7.93 -2.76 -13.67
C LYS A 15 -6.57 -2.08 -13.92
N GLY A 16 -6.10 -1.26 -12.99
CA GLY A 16 -4.89 -0.43 -13.12
C GLY A 16 -3.61 -1.09 -12.61
N ARG A 17 -2.57 -0.25 -12.42
CA ARG A 17 -1.27 -0.63 -11.83
C ARG A 17 -1.23 -0.44 -10.31
N GLU A 18 -2.40 -0.31 -9.68
CA GLU A 18 -2.49 -0.18 -8.23
C GLU A 18 -2.01 -1.46 -7.55
N GLN A 19 -1.43 -1.31 -6.35
CA GLN A 19 -1.03 -2.45 -5.54
C GLN A 19 -2.28 -3.22 -5.09
N CYS A 20 -2.26 -4.55 -5.22
CA CYS A 20 -3.41 -5.42 -4.89
C CYS A 20 -3.00 -6.68 -4.08
N GLY A 21 -3.97 -7.43 -3.57
CA GLY A 21 -3.77 -8.62 -2.74
C GLY A 21 -3.59 -8.32 -1.25
N LYS A 22 -3.42 -9.39 -0.46
CA LYS A 22 -3.13 -9.30 0.98
C LYS A 22 -1.66 -8.99 1.19
N ARG A 23 -1.34 -7.84 1.80
CA ARG A 23 0.05 -7.38 1.96
C ARG A 23 0.21 -6.48 3.18
N PRO A 24 1.44 -6.37 3.71
CA PRO A 24 1.72 -5.41 4.76
C PRO A 24 1.56 -3.97 4.25
N ALA A 25 1.05 -3.10 5.11
CA ALA A 25 0.92 -1.67 4.87
C ALA A 25 1.18 -0.88 6.15
N ILE A 26 1.80 0.29 6.00
CA ILE A 26 2.05 1.22 7.11
C ILE A 26 0.84 2.15 7.25
N VAL A 27 0.29 2.28 8.46
CA VAL A 27 -0.78 3.23 8.76
C VAL A 27 -0.19 4.64 8.85
N LEU A 28 -0.65 5.56 8.00
CA LEU A 28 -0.13 6.94 7.93
C LEU A 28 -0.95 7.93 8.77
N ALA A 29 -2.26 7.70 8.89
CA ALA A 29 -3.14 8.54 9.68
C ALA A 29 -4.27 7.72 10.27
N ASP A 30 -4.59 8.03 11.53
CA ASP A 30 -5.84 7.62 12.16
C ASP A 30 -6.93 8.57 11.66
N SER A 31 -7.38 8.35 10.43
CA SER A 31 -8.63 8.94 9.99
C SER A 31 -9.78 8.22 10.69
N ASN A 32 -10.90 8.93 10.86
CA ASN A 32 -12.21 8.50 11.37
C ASN A 32 -12.39 6.96 11.39
N PRO A 33 -12.90 6.31 12.45
CA PRO A 33 -12.90 4.85 12.70
C PRO A 33 -13.29 3.91 11.55
N LYS A 34 -13.83 4.41 10.44
CA LYS A 34 -14.22 3.67 9.24
C LYS A 34 -13.22 3.72 8.08
N ILE A 35 -12.26 4.64 8.09
CA ILE A 35 -11.30 4.86 7.00
C ILE A 35 -9.92 5.06 7.59
N ALA A 36 -8.90 4.39 7.05
CA ALA A 36 -7.50 4.63 7.39
C ALA A 36 -6.71 4.96 6.12
N VAL A 37 -5.76 5.87 6.23
CA VAL A 37 -4.77 6.12 5.15
C VAL A 37 -3.58 5.20 5.39
N SER A 38 -3.20 4.42 4.38
CA SER A 38 -2.08 3.47 4.49
C SER A 38 -1.18 3.47 3.25
N LEU A 39 0.08 3.09 3.46
CA LEU A 39 1.08 2.90 2.41
C LEU A 39 1.33 1.40 2.20
N PRO A 40 0.92 0.79 1.07
CA PRO A 40 1.15 -0.63 0.80
C PRO A 40 2.63 -0.90 0.56
N LEU A 41 3.13 -2.00 1.14
CA LEU A 41 4.50 -2.46 0.96
C LEU A 41 4.58 -3.56 -0.10
N THR A 42 5.79 -3.78 -0.59
CA THR A 42 6.11 -4.84 -1.55
C THR A 42 7.49 -5.40 -1.25
N SER A 43 7.66 -6.70 -1.44
CA SER A 43 8.96 -7.37 -1.36
C SER A 43 9.84 -7.14 -2.59
N LYS A 44 9.28 -6.53 -3.66
CA LYS A 44 10.04 -6.22 -4.87
C LYS A 44 10.88 -4.97 -4.66
N THR A 45 12.17 -5.15 -4.42
CA THR A 45 13.16 -4.06 -4.18
C THR A 45 13.21 -3.03 -5.31
N PHE A 46 12.87 -3.44 -6.54
CA PHE A 46 12.76 -2.56 -7.72
C PHE A 46 11.34 -2.57 -8.30
N ALA A 47 10.35 -2.20 -7.48
CA ALA A 47 8.94 -2.24 -7.88
C ALA A 47 8.60 -1.23 -8.99
N LEU A 48 9.13 -0.01 -8.87
CA LEU A 48 9.02 1.04 -9.87
C LEU A 48 10.20 0.93 -10.84
N ARG A 49 10.12 0.03 -11.83
CA ARG A 49 10.90 0.25 -13.06
C ARG A 49 10.23 1.37 -13.83
N ILE A 50 10.59 2.61 -13.50
CA ILE A 50 10.38 3.73 -14.42
C ILE A 50 11.43 3.52 -15.50
N THR A 51 11.05 2.92 -16.62
CA THR A 51 11.89 2.88 -17.80
C THR A 51 11.97 4.32 -18.30
N ASN A 52 13.03 5.04 -17.93
CA ASN A 52 13.35 6.30 -18.59
C ASN A 52 13.77 5.91 -20.01
N SER A 53 12.84 6.00 -20.96
CA SER A 53 13.18 6.11 -22.37
C SER A 53 13.91 7.43 -22.55
N GLN A 54 15.24 7.36 -22.46
CA GLN A 54 16.14 8.38 -23.00
C GLN A 54 16.25 8.22 -24.51
#